data_AF-A0A9E4S9H5-F1
#
_entry.id   AF-A0A9E4S9H5-F1
#
_cell.length_a   1.000
_cell.length_b   1.000
_cell.length_c   1.000
_cell.angle_alpha   90.00
_cell.angle_beta   90.00
_cell.angle_gamma   90.00
#
_symmetry.space_group_name_H-M   'P 1'
#
loop_
_entity.id
_entity.type
_entity.pdbx_description
1 polymer ?
#
loop_
_entity_poly.entity_id
_entity_poly.type
_entity_poly.pdbx_seq_one_letter_code
_entity_poly.pdbx_strand_id
1 'polypeptide(L)'
;MAITLDEANKMVAGAIAKANELNIKINVAVCDAGGRLLAFNRMDGAIWGGAYGAQGKAVASAAFGRTSGELQERAESPIIKGILGAEGGHGIPSQGGAPVMRGGGVDGAVGV
;
A
#
# COMPACT_ATOMS: atom_id res chain seq x y z
N MET A 1 -7.27 -12.49 -9.86
CA MET A 1 -7.57 -13.44 -8.76
C MET A 1 -7.13 -12.73 -7.50
N ALA A 2 -7.89 -12.66 -6.41
CA ALA A 2 -7.42 -11.86 -5.27
C ALA A 2 -6.09 -12.41 -4.70
N ILE A 3 -5.20 -11.52 -4.24
CA ILE A 3 -4.10 -11.91 -3.33
C ILE A 3 -4.69 -12.79 -2.21
N THR A 4 -4.02 -13.89 -1.92
CA THR A 4 -4.36 -14.74 -0.77
C THR A 4 -3.75 -14.18 0.53
N LEU A 5 -4.33 -14.55 1.67
CA LEU A 5 -3.79 -14.18 2.98
C LEU A 5 -2.35 -14.70 3.17
N ASP A 6 -2.02 -15.89 2.67
CA ASP A 6 -0.66 -16.45 2.74
C ASP A 6 0.35 -15.59 1.97
N GLU A 7 -0.01 -15.16 0.75
CA GLU A 7 0.81 -14.25 -0.04
C GLU A 7 0.98 -12.88 0.64
N ALA A 8 -0.11 -12.33 1.22
CA ALA A 8 -0.06 -11.09 1.97
C ALA A 8 0.89 -11.17 3.17
N ASN A 9 0.82 -12.26 3.94
CA ASN A 9 1.71 -12.49 5.07
C ASN A 9 3.18 -12.66 4.64
N LYS A 10 3.44 -13.29 3.49
CA LYS A 10 4.79 -13.37 2.91
C LYS A 10 5.33 -12.00 2.52
N MET A 11 4.51 -11.13 1.93
CA MET A 11 4.91 -9.76 1.60
C MET A 11 5.24 -8.95 2.86
N VAL A 12 4.41 -9.06 3.89
CA VAL A 12 4.65 -8.44 5.21
C VAL A 12 5.97 -8.91 5.80
N ALA A 13 6.21 -10.23 5.83
CA ALA A 13 7.44 -10.80 6.36
C ALA A 13 8.68 -10.31 5.59
N GLY A 14 8.60 -10.25 4.25
CA GLY A 14 9.67 -9.71 3.40
C GLY A 14 9.97 -8.24 3.68
N ALA A 15 8.94 -7.41 3.85
CA ALA A 15 9.12 -6.00 4.19
C ALA A 15 9.79 -5.81 5.56
N ILE A 16 9.35 -6.58 6.57
CA ILE A 16 9.94 -6.55 7.92
C ILE A 16 11.40 -7.02 7.91
N ALA A 17 11.69 -8.11 7.19
CA ALA A 17 13.06 -8.59 7.03
C ALA A 17 13.95 -7.50 6.44
N LYS A 18 13.48 -6.82 5.38
CA LYS A 18 14.24 -5.73 4.77
C LYS A 18 14.42 -4.53 5.70
N ALA A 19 13.39 -4.17 6.46
CA ALA A 19 13.48 -3.09 7.44
C ALA A 19 14.52 -3.39 8.54
N ASN A 20 14.61 -4.64 8.99
CA ASN A 20 15.63 -5.07 9.94
C ASN A 20 17.04 -4.97 9.35
N GLU A 21 17.26 -5.38 8.09
CA GLU A 21 18.55 -5.19 7.40
C GLU A 21 18.96 -3.70 7.31
N LEU A 22 17.99 -2.82 7.10
CA LEU A 22 18.20 -1.38 6.98
C LEU A 22 18.26 -0.65 8.34
N ASN A 23 18.07 -1.38 9.44
CA ASN A 23 17.98 -0.83 10.80
C ASN A 23 16.94 0.31 10.95
N ILE A 24 15.77 0.15 10.31
CA ILE A 24 14.63 1.07 10.40
C ILE A 24 13.39 0.36 10.94
N LYS A 25 12.41 1.14 11.44
CA LYS A 25 11.13 0.62 11.94
C LYS A 25 10.01 1.08 11.00
N ILE A 26 9.20 0.13 10.54
CA ILE A 26 8.16 0.38 9.54
C ILE A 26 6.77 -0.05 9.99
N ASN A 27 5.77 0.48 9.29
CA ASN A 27 4.44 -0.10 9.19
C ASN A 27 4.34 -0.72 7.79
N VAL A 28 3.68 -1.87 7.66
CA VAL A 28 3.44 -2.48 6.34
C VAL A 28 1.99 -2.92 6.24
N ALA A 29 1.37 -2.63 5.10
CA ALA A 29 -0.01 -3.00 4.80
C ALA A 29 -0.08 -3.69 3.44
N VAL A 30 -0.93 -4.70 3.33
CA VAL A 30 -1.28 -5.36 2.07
C VAL A 30 -2.79 -5.32 1.91
N CYS A 31 -3.27 -4.92 0.74
CA CYS A 31 -4.67 -4.92 0.37
C CYS A 31 -4.95 -5.74 -0.90
N ASP A 32 -6.21 -6.14 -1.08
CA ASP A 32 -6.68 -6.76 -2.32
C ASP A 32 -6.84 -5.74 -3.46
N ALA A 33 -7.26 -6.20 -4.63
CA ALA A 33 -7.50 -5.36 -5.81
C ALA A 33 -8.55 -4.26 -5.60
N GLY A 34 -9.46 -4.42 -4.62
CA GLY A 34 -10.45 -3.42 -4.23
C GLY A 34 -9.93 -2.45 -3.16
N GLY A 35 -8.65 -2.53 -2.80
CA GLY A 35 -8.06 -1.72 -1.74
C GLY A 35 -8.50 -2.12 -0.33
N ARG A 36 -9.06 -3.33 -0.13
CA ARG A 36 -9.49 -3.79 1.19
C ARG A 36 -8.32 -4.47 1.91
N LEU A 37 -8.12 -4.12 3.18
CA LEU A 37 -6.99 -4.59 3.96
C LEU A 37 -7.03 -6.11 4.16
N LEU A 38 -5.91 -6.78 3.85
CA LEU A 38 -5.73 -8.22 4.08
C LEU A 38 -4.77 -8.49 5.23
N ALA A 39 -3.67 -7.74 5.30
CA ALA A 39 -2.66 -7.87 6.35
C ALA A 39 -2.08 -6.51 6.70
N PHE A 40 -1.83 -6.28 7.99
CA PHE A 40 -1.17 -5.08 8.49
C PHE A 40 -0.27 -5.43 9.66
N ASN A 41 0.96 -4.94 9.67
CA ASN A 41 1.90 -5.11 10.78
C ASN A 41 2.58 -3.76 11.06
N ARG A 42 2.66 -3.40 12.35
CA ARG A 42 3.47 -2.28 12.84
C ARG A 42 4.60 -2.85 13.68
N MET A 43 5.84 -2.58 13.31
CA MET A 43 6.98 -2.97 14.14
C MET A 43 6.97 -2.22 15.47
N ASP A 44 7.46 -2.85 16.53
CA ASP A 44 7.70 -2.17 17.79
C ASP A 44 8.63 -0.96 17.61
N GLY A 45 8.25 0.16 18.21
CA GLY A 45 8.95 1.44 18.04
C GLY A 45 8.68 2.18 16.73
N ALA A 46 7.94 1.62 15.77
CA ALA A 46 7.53 2.36 14.57
C ALA A 46 6.47 3.43 14.92
N ILE A 47 6.52 4.57 14.23
CA ILE A 47 5.57 5.68 14.42
C ILE A 47 4.12 5.21 14.20
N TRP A 48 3.21 5.59 15.10
CA TRP A 48 1.81 5.16 15.03
C TRP A 48 1.11 5.70 13.78
N GLY A 49 1.44 6.94 13.36
CA GLY A 49 0.88 7.58 12.17
C GLY A 49 1.24 6.87 10.87
N GLY A 50 2.33 6.10 10.86
CA GLY A 50 2.72 5.29 9.72
C GLY A 50 1.72 4.18 9.38
N ALA A 51 0.82 3.82 10.29
CA ALA A 51 -0.27 2.88 10.02
C ALA A 51 -1.17 3.37 8.88
N TYR A 52 -1.58 4.65 8.95
CA TYR A 52 -2.39 5.30 7.92
C TYR A 52 -1.58 5.48 6.63
N GLY A 53 -0.30 5.83 6.76
CA GLY A 53 0.62 5.96 5.63
C GLY A 53 0.73 4.67 4.81
N ALA A 54 1.08 3.56 5.45
CA ALA A 54 1.26 2.27 4.79
C ALA A 54 -0.05 1.79 4.12
N GLN A 55 -1.17 1.87 4.83
CA GLN A 55 -2.48 1.47 4.31
C GLN A 55 -2.90 2.35 3.13
N GLY A 56 -2.79 3.68 3.26
CA GLY A 56 -3.20 4.59 2.20
C GLY A 56 -2.36 4.49 0.94
N LYS A 57 -1.06 4.25 1.07
CA LYS A 57 -0.18 4.01 -0.09
C LYS A 57 -0.53 2.71 -0.81
N ALA A 58 -0.85 1.64 -0.07
CA ALA A 58 -1.33 0.40 -0.64
C ALA A 58 -2.65 0.62 -1.41
N VAL A 59 -3.62 1.32 -0.81
CA VAL A 59 -4.90 1.67 -1.46
C VAL A 59 -4.67 2.47 -2.75
N ALA A 60 -3.80 3.48 -2.71
CA ALA A 60 -3.47 4.26 -3.91
C ALA A 60 -2.87 3.39 -5.01
N SER A 61 -1.94 2.50 -4.67
CA SER A 61 -1.36 1.57 -5.64
C SER A 61 -2.36 0.58 -6.22
N ALA A 62 -3.28 0.05 -5.39
CA ALA A 62 -4.35 -0.83 -5.85
C ALA A 62 -5.31 -0.09 -6.81
N ALA A 63 -5.71 1.14 -6.46
CA ALA A 63 -6.67 1.92 -7.24
C ALA A 63 -6.17 2.30 -8.64
N PHE A 64 -4.86 2.57 -8.79
CA PHE A 64 -4.31 3.09 -10.04
C PHE A 64 -3.40 2.11 -10.79
N GLY A 65 -3.10 0.93 -10.20
CA GLY A 65 -2.21 -0.06 -10.80
C GLY A 65 -0.79 0.49 -11.04
N ARG A 66 -0.35 1.40 -10.17
CA ARG A 66 0.94 2.12 -10.26
C ARG A 66 1.58 2.19 -8.89
N THR A 67 2.89 2.43 -8.84
CA THR A 67 3.51 2.75 -7.55
C THR A 67 2.92 4.05 -7.02
N SER A 68 2.66 4.14 -5.72
CA SER A 68 2.03 5.33 -5.15
C SER A 68 2.90 6.58 -5.27
N GLY A 69 4.23 6.40 -5.44
CA GLY A 69 5.17 7.48 -5.71
C GLY A 69 4.99 8.12 -7.09
N GLU A 70 4.63 7.36 -8.14
CA GLU A 70 4.34 7.90 -9.47
C GLU A 70 3.08 8.79 -9.47
N LEU A 71 2.22 8.65 -8.46
CA LEU A 71 1.01 9.44 -8.32
C LEU A 71 1.27 10.79 -7.65
N GLN A 72 2.44 10.98 -7.03
CA GLN A 72 2.73 12.14 -6.18
C GLN A 72 2.67 13.46 -6.93
N GLU A 73 3.23 13.52 -8.14
CA GLU A 73 3.15 14.73 -9.00
C GLU A 73 1.72 15.05 -9.45
N ARG A 74 0.83 14.05 -9.43
CA ARG A 74 -0.58 14.16 -9.86
C ARG A 74 -1.54 14.13 -8.67
N ALA A 75 -1.03 14.19 -7.44
CA ALA A 75 -1.83 14.10 -6.22
C ALA A 75 -2.94 15.17 -6.19
N GLU A 76 -2.65 16.37 -6.70
CA GLU A 76 -3.59 17.48 -6.76
C GLU A 76 -4.49 17.49 -8.00
N SER A 77 -4.31 16.53 -8.93
CA SER A 77 -5.16 16.46 -10.11
C SER A 77 -6.62 16.20 -9.72
N PRO A 78 -7.61 16.88 -10.34
CA PRO A 78 -9.02 16.68 -10.01
C PRO A 78 -9.47 15.22 -10.09
N ILE A 79 -8.88 14.46 -11.03
CA ILE A 79 -9.20 13.03 -11.22
C ILE A 79 -8.70 12.19 -10.04
N ILE A 80 -7.44 12.34 -9.62
CA ILE A 80 -6.92 11.57 -8.49
C ILE A 80 -7.64 11.95 -7.19
N LYS A 81 -7.83 13.25 -6.93
CA LYS A 81 -8.59 13.71 -5.75
C LYS A 81 -10.02 13.20 -5.77
N GLY A 82 -10.69 13.24 -6.92
CA GLY A 82 -12.06 12.77 -7.08
C GLY A 82 -12.21 11.27 -6.82
N ILE A 83 -11.32 10.46 -7.41
CA ILE A 83 -11.34 9.00 -7.21
C ILE A 83 -11.02 8.64 -5.76
N LEU A 84 -9.95 9.20 -5.18
CA LEU A 84 -9.58 8.91 -3.79
C LEU A 84 -10.62 9.43 -2.81
N GLY A 85 -11.24 10.58 -3.08
CA GLY A 85 -12.36 11.10 -2.29
C GLY A 85 -13.58 10.17 -2.34
N ALA A 86 -13.93 9.66 -3.52
CA ALA A 86 -15.04 8.71 -3.69
C ALA A 86 -14.76 7.33 -3.08
N GLU A 87 -13.50 6.92 -3.00
CA GLU A 87 -13.08 5.71 -2.27
C GLU A 87 -13.29 5.83 -0.75
N GLY A 88 -13.42 7.05 -0.22
CA GLY A 88 -13.52 7.33 1.21
C GLY A 88 -12.33 8.10 1.78
N GLY A 89 -11.41 8.56 0.93
CA GLY A 89 -10.27 9.38 1.31
C GLY A 89 -9.13 8.62 1.96
N HIS A 90 -9.10 7.29 1.85
CA HIS A 90 -8.09 6.48 2.51
C HIS A 90 -6.80 6.37 1.69
N GLY A 91 -6.85 6.59 0.38
CA GLY A 91 -5.66 6.55 -0.48
C GLY A 91 -4.69 7.71 -0.28
N ILE A 92 -3.38 7.42 -0.26
CA ILE A 92 -2.29 8.39 -0.13
C ILE A 92 -1.36 8.28 -1.36
N PRO A 93 -1.39 9.26 -2.27
CA PRO A 93 -0.53 9.30 -3.46
C PRO A 93 0.87 9.83 -3.12
N SER A 94 1.65 9.04 -2.36
CA SER A 94 3.03 9.36 -1.99
C SER A 94 3.89 8.10 -1.98
N GLN A 95 5.21 8.22 -2.16
CA GLN A 95 6.13 7.09 -2.26
C GLN A 95 5.99 6.06 -1.12
N GLY A 96 5.99 4.77 -1.48
CA GLY A 96 6.05 3.63 -0.56
C GLY A 96 5.04 2.51 -0.83
N GLY A 97 4.16 2.67 -1.82
CA GLY A 97 3.21 1.66 -2.28
C GLY A 97 3.59 1.07 -3.64
N ALA A 98 3.32 -0.22 -3.82
CA ALA A 98 3.52 -0.95 -5.07
C ALA A 98 2.35 -1.91 -5.36
N PRO A 99 1.86 -1.96 -6.61
CA PRO A 99 0.81 -2.90 -7.00
C PRO A 99 1.39 -4.29 -7.23
N VAL A 100 0.58 -5.31 -6.96
CA VAL A 100 0.87 -6.70 -7.32
C VAL A 100 0.15 -7.01 -8.63
N MET A 101 0.94 -7.18 -9.69
CA MET A 101 0.45 -7.40 -11.04
C MET A 101 0.41 -8.89 -11.37
N ARG A 102 -0.73 -9.39 -11.84
CA ARG A 102 -0.89 -10.78 -12.30
C ARG A 102 -1.89 -10.86 -13.44
N GLY A 103 -1.56 -11.63 -14.48
CA GLY A 103 -2.46 -11.80 -15.62
C GLY A 103 -2.84 -10.50 -16.33
N GLY A 104 -1.97 -9.48 -16.29
CA GLY A 104 -2.23 -8.16 -16.87
C GLY A 104 -3.12 -7.23 -16.03
N GLY A 105 -3.57 -7.67 -14.84
CA GLY A 105 -4.38 -6.88 -13.91
C GLY A 105 -3.72 -6.68 -12.55
N VAL A 106 -4.35 -5.83 -11.74
CA VAL A 106 -3.99 -5.61 -10.33
C VAL A 106 -4.71 -6.66 -9.49
N ASP A 107 -3.95 -7.48 -8.78
CA ASP A 107 -4.48 -8.49 -7.84
C ASP A 107 -4.50 -7.97 -6.38
N GLY A 108 -3.75 -6.90 -6.11
CA GLY A 108 -3.68 -6.20 -4.83
C GLY A 108 -2.51 -5.21 -4.78
N ALA A 109 -2.13 -4.76 -3.59
CA ALA A 109 -0.98 -3.88 -3.42
C ALA A 109 -0.38 -3.98 -2.02
N VAL A 110 0.88 -3.58 -1.90
CA VAL A 110 1.60 -3.43 -0.63
C VAL A 110 1.98 -1.97 -0.42
N GLY A 111 2.01 -1.51 0.83
CA GLY A 111 2.45 -0.17 1.21
C GLY A 111 3.26 -0.16 2.50
N VAL A 112 4.27 0.72 2.56
CA VAL A 112 5.21 0.91 3.68
C VAL A 112 5.34 2.39 4.04
#